data_AF-A0A442BAP9-F1
#
_entry.id   AF-A0A442BAP9-F1
#
_cell.length_a   1.000
_cell.length_b   1.000
_cell.length_c   1.000
_cell.angle_alpha   90.00
_cell.angle_beta   90.00
_cell.angle_gamma   90.00
#
_symmetry.space_group_name_H-M   'P 1'
#
loop_
_entity.id
_entity.type
_entity.pdbx_description
1 polymer ?
#
loop_
_entity_poly.entity_id
_entity_poly.type
_entity_poly.pdbx_seq_one_letter_code
_entity_poly.pdbx_strand_id
1 'polypeptide(L)' 'MQRHLPPDAFYPEDLDVLKRVFDVLCRERGCRPDSPEAEATALLLVNMFESGRRTEQELLEAVQAPQTYRRAS' A
#
# COMPACT_ATOMS: atom_id res chain seq x y z
N MET A 1 -1.27 18.61 22.63
CA MET A 1 -0.21 18.91 21.65
C MET A 1 -0.46 18.10 20.39
N GLN A 2 -1.38 18.52 19.52
CA GLN A 2 -1.64 17.81 18.27
C GLN A 2 -0.57 18.24 17.27
N ARG A 3 0.36 17.34 16.98
CA ARG A 3 1.44 17.57 16.03
C ARG A 3 0.84 17.46 14.63
N HIS A 4 0.39 18.58 14.06
CA HIS A 4 0.07 18.65 12.64
C HIS A 4 1.37 18.60 11.84
N LEU A 5 1.87 17.39 11.59
CA LEU A 5 2.87 17.12 10.56
C LEU A 5 2.20 17.22 9.18
N PRO A 6 2.97 17.52 8.11
CA PRO A 6 2.43 17.55 6.76
C PRO A 6 1.78 16.20 6.42
N PRO A 7 0.69 16.20 5.63
CA PRO A 7 -0.06 14.99 5.27
C PRO A 7 0.78 13.95 4.49
N ASP A 8 1.99 14.29 4.07
CA ASP A 8 2.92 13.42 3.33
C ASP A 8 3.95 12.68 4.22
N ALA A 9 3.84 12.76 5.54
CA ALA A 9 4.76 12.05 6.43
C ALA A 9 4.24 10.64 6.77
N PHE A 10 5.02 9.61 6.45
CA PHE A 10 4.79 8.25 6.93
C PHE A 10 5.12 8.18 8.43
N TYR A 11 4.13 7.84 9.25
CA TYR A 11 4.37 7.50 10.65
C TYR A 11 4.82 6.04 10.75
N PRO A 12 5.55 5.66 11.82
CA PRO A 12 5.97 4.27 12.02
C PRO A 12 4.76 3.30 12.09
N GLU A 13 3.61 3.76 12.57
CA GLU A 13 2.35 3.00 12.55
C GLU A 13 1.84 2.74 11.13
N ASP A 14 1.97 3.71 10.21
CA ASP A 14 1.57 3.55 8.81
C ASP A 14 2.49 2.58 8.07
N LEU A 15 3.79 2.62 8.37
CA LEU A 15 4.76 1.67 7.81
C LEU A 15 4.47 0.24 8.31
N ASP A 16 4.03 0.06 9.56
CA ASP A 16 3.62 -1.25 10.08
C ASP A 16 2.40 -1.78 9.32
N VAL A 17 1.41 -0.91 9.06
CA VAL A 17 0.23 -1.23 8.25
C VAL A 17 0.63 -1.62 6.83
N LEU A 18 1.41 -0.80 6.14
CA LEU A 18 1.88 -1.07 4.77
C LEU A 18 2.65 -2.40 4.70
N LYS A 19 3.50 -2.66 5.69
CA LYS A 19 4.26 -3.90 5.77
C LYS A 19 3.35 -5.12 5.98
N ARG A 20 2.34 -5.04 6.86
CA ARG A 20 1.38 -6.14 7.09
C ARG A 20 0.61 -6.47 5.81
N VAL A 21 0.08 -5.46 5.14
CA VAL A 21 -0.64 -5.61 3.87
C VAL A 21 0.28 -6.26 2.83
N PHE A 22 1.52 -5.78 2.72
CA PHE A 22 2.51 -6.33 1.81
C PHE A 22 2.85 -7.80 2.09
N ASP A 23 3.09 -8.17 3.35
CA ASP A 23 3.38 -9.55 3.76
C ASP A 23 2.20 -10.48 3.42
N VAL A 24 0.96 -10.04 3.66
CA VAL A 24 -0.25 -10.78 3.29
C VAL A 24 -0.32 -10.98 1.78
N LEU A 25 -0.13 -9.92 0.99
CA LEU A 25 -0.18 -9.98 -0.47
C LEU A 25 0.93 -10.86 -1.06
N CYS A 26 2.15 -10.78 -0.52
CA CYS A 26 3.25 -11.65 -0.94
C CYS A 26 2.92 -13.11 -0.63
N ARG A 27 2.35 -13.40 0.54
CA ARG A 27 1.95 -14.75 0.93
C ARG A 27 0.82 -15.29 0.06
N GLU A 28 -0.20 -14.50 -0.23
CA GLU A 28 -1.33 -14.90 -1.08
C GLU A 28 -0.91 -15.15 -2.53
N ARG A 29 -0.04 -14.30 -3.06
CA ARG A 29 0.46 -14.42 -4.44
C ARG A 29 1.62 -15.41 -4.58
N GLY A 30 2.16 -15.92 -3.46
CA GLY A 30 3.36 -16.76 -3.44
C GLY A 30 4.63 -16.04 -3.91
N CYS A 31 4.65 -14.71 -3.86
CA CYS A 31 5.78 -13.87 -4.28
C CYS A 31 6.87 -13.88 -3.21
N ARG A 32 8.13 -13.78 -3.64
CA ARG A 32 9.24 -13.54 -2.72
C ARG A 32 9.38 -12.02 -2.50
N PRO A 33 9.70 -11.55 -1.29
CA PRO A 33 9.87 -10.12 -1.03
C PRO A 33 10.96 -9.46 -1.89
N ASP A 34 11.97 -10.21 -2.30
CA ASP A 34 13.04 -9.79 -3.23
C ASP A 34 12.66 -9.92 -4.71
N SER A 35 11.42 -10.26 -5.03
CA SER A 35 10.99 -10.41 -6.42
C SER A 35 10.46 -9.08 -6.98
N PRO A 36 10.61 -8.84 -8.29
CA PRO A 36 10.10 -7.63 -8.91
C PRO A 36 8.58 -7.48 -8.76
N GLU A 37 7.85 -8.59 -8.61
CA GLU A 37 6.41 -8.58 -8.34
C GLU A 37 6.09 -8.03 -6.94
N ALA A 38 6.92 -8.34 -5.96
CA ALA A 38 6.81 -7.80 -4.62
C ALA A 38 7.14 -6.30 -4.63
N GLU A 39 8.24 -5.89 -5.27
CA GLU A 39 8.59 -4.47 -5.42
C GLU A 39 7.45 -3.65 -6.06
N ALA A 40 6.85 -4.16 -7.15
CA ALA A 40 5.70 -3.53 -7.78
C ALA A 40 4.49 -3.40 -6.84
N THR A 41 4.28 -4.39 -5.96
CA THR A 41 3.22 -4.38 -4.95
C THR A 41 3.50 -3.35 -3.86
N ALA A 42 4.75 -3.23 -3.40
CA ALA A 42 5.15 -2.21 -2.42
C ALA A 42 4.96 -0.80 -2.98
N LEU A 43 5.41 -0.55 -4.21
CA LEU A 43 5.24 0.74 -4.89
C LEU A 43 3.76 1.13 -5.04
N LEU A 44 2.91 0.15 -5.37
CA LEU A 44 1.47 0.37 -5.46
C LEU A 44 0.87 0.79 -4.10
N LEU A 45 1.24 0.09 -3.03
CA LEU A 45 0.75 0.37 -1.68
C LEU A 45 1.16 1.77 -1.21
N VAL A 46 2.43 2.15 -1.45
CA VAL A 46 2.94 3.49 -1.12
C VAL A 46 2.18 4.58 -1.90
N ASN A 47 1.99 4.40 -3.21
CA ASN A 47 1.26 5.37 -4.03
C ASN A 47 -0.21 5.51 -3.58
N MET A 48 -0.87 4.40 -3.22
CA MET A 48 -2.22 4.43 -2.67
C MET A 48 -2.29 5.15 -1.33
N PHE A 49 -1.28 4.97 -0.49
CA PHE A 49 -1.16 5.65 0.80
C PHE A 49 -0.99 7.16 0.64
N GLU A 50 -0.11 7.60 -0.26
CA GLU A 50 0.07 9.01 -0.61
C GLU A 50 -1.19 9.61 -1.26
N SER A 51 -1.96 8.80 -2.00
CA SER A 51 -3.26 9.21 -2.57
C SER A 51 -4.37 9.39 -1.52
N GLY A 52 -4.10 9.10 -0.24
CA GLY A 52 -5.02 9.33 0.88
C GLY A 52 -5.65 8.08 1.48
N ARG A 53 -5.37 6.87 0.94
CA ARG A 53 -5.85 5.59 1.52
C ARG A 53 -4.88 5.13 2.61
N ARG A 54 -5.20 5.41 3.87
CA ARG A 54 -4.27 5.17 5.00
C ARG A 54 -4.56 3.94 5.84
N THR A 55 -5.65 3.22 5.56
CA THR A 55 -6.06 2.07 6.38
C THR A 55 -5.73 0.75 5.71
N GLU A 56 -5.43 -0.27 6.52
CA GLU A 56 -5.18 -1.65 6.06
C GLU A 56 -6.31 -2.15 5.14
N GLN A 57 -7.56 -1.89 5.53
CA GLN A 57 -8.73 -2.31 4.77
C GLN A 57 -8.79 -1.60 3.41
N GLU A 58 -8.61 -0.27 3.35
CA GLU A 58 -8.64 0.45 2.07
C GLU A 58 -7.50 0.05 1.14
N LEU A 59 -6.32 -0.25 1.69
CA LEU A 59 -5.18 -0.74 0.91
C LEU A 59 -5.46 -2.13 0.36
N LEU A 60 -6.00 -3.05 1.18
CA LEU A 60 -6.38 -4.39 0.73
C LEU A 60 -7.51 -4.34 -0.32
N GLU A 61 -8.55 -3.54 -0.08
CA GLU A 61 -9.65 -3.34 -1.03
C GLU A 61 -9.15 -2.75 -2.34
N ALA A 62 -8.23 -1.79 -2.31
CA ALA A 62 -7.69 -1.16 -3.51
C ALA A 62 -6.76 -2.09 -4.32
N VAL A 63 -6.09 -3.04 -3.66
CA VAL A 63 -5.26 -4.07 -4.32
C VAL A 63 -6.10 -5.22 -4.86
N GLN A 64 -7.21 -5.56 -4.20
CA GLN A 64 -8.16 -6.59 -4.64
C GLN A 64 -9.15 -6.09 -5.69
N ALA A 65 -9.49 -4.80 -5.66
CA ALA A 65 -10.25 -4.17 -6.71
C ALA A 65 -9.48 -4.34 -8.02
N PRO A 66 -10.08 -4.93 -9.07
CA PRO A 66 -9.44 -4.94 -10.38
C PRO A 66 -9.12 -3.50 -10.72
N GLN A 67 -7.84 -3.22 -10.99
CA GLN A 67 -7.33 -1.87 -11.24
C GLN A 67 -7.99 -1.27 -12.49
N THR A 68 -9.20 -0.72 -12.32
CA THR A 68 -9.96 -0.06 -13.39
C THR A 68 -9.36 1.30 -13.74
N TYR A 69 -8.36 1.78 -13.00
CA TYR A 69 -7.62 2.99 -13.34
C TYR A 69 -6.65 2.83 -14.53
N ARG A 70 -6.55 1.65 -15.19
CA ARG A 70 -5.77 1.50 -16.43
C ARG A 70 -6.47 2.02 -17.71
N ARG A 71 -7.70 2.54 -17.68
CA ARG A 71 -8.30 3.14 -18.88
C ARG A 71 -9.08 4.42 -18.58
N ALA A 72 -8.34 5.52 -18.48
CA ALA A 72 -8.79 6.79 -19.03
C ALA A 72 -7.59 7.40 -19.75
N SER A 73 -7.50 7.12 -21.05
CA SER A 73 -6.73 7.90 -22.03
C SER A 73 -7.66 8.94 -22.63
#